data_AF-A0A6P8G9U0-F1
#
_entry.id   AF-A0A6P8G9U0-F1
#
_cell.length_a   1.000
_cell.length_b   1.000
_cell.length_c   1.000
_cell.angle_alpha   90.00
_cell.angle_beta   90.00
_cell.angle_gamma   90.00
#
_symmetry.space_group_name_H-M   'P 1'
#
loop_
_entity.id
_entity.type
_entity.pdbx_description
1 polymer ?
#
loop_
_entity_poly.entity_id
_entity_poly.type
_entity_poly.pdbx_seq_one_letter_code
_entity_poly.pdbx_strand_id
1 'polypeptide(L)'
;MSDNDDIEVDSDDESTRYLNVADKRAHHNALERKRRDHIKDSFHSLRDSVPALQGEKHSVKQASRAQILDKATEYIQYMRRKNHTHQQDIDDLKRQNALLEQQVNAVTCTRTTIKPDSVNRLVKRPMGAKVRALEKAKGNAQFQASYSSSDSSLYTNRKGGAVSAFDGGSDSSSESEEEEPPNRKKLRAEPS
;
A
#
# COMPACT_ATOMS: atom_id res chain seq x y z
N MET A 1 44.86 -63.57 68.72
CA MET A 1 44.70 -62.10 68.63
C MET A 1 44.45 -61.83 67.17
N SER A 2 43.22 -61.47 66.80
CA SER A 2 42.90 -61.20 65.40
C SER A 2 43.17 -59.73 65.19
N ASP A 3 44.17 -59.44 64.37
CA ASP A 3 44.53 -58.09 63.97
C ASP A 3 43.33 -57.43 63.29
N ASN A 4 43.06 -56.22 63.77
CA ASN A 4 41.94 -55.39 63.41
C ASN A 4 42.37 -54.63 62.15
N ASP A 5 42.02 -55.14 60.96
CA ASP A 5 42.22 -54.41 59.70
C ASP A 5 41.44 -53.10 59.76
N ASP A 6 42.20 -52.01 59.80
CA ASP A 6 41.76 -50.63 59.71
C ASP A 6 40.93 -50.47 58.42
N ILE A 7 39.60 -50.37 58.57
CA ILE A 7 38.76 -49.83 57.50
C ILE A 7 39.03 -48.33 57.48
N GLU A 8 39.97 -47.94 56.64
CA GLU A 8 40.11 -46.57 56.14
C GLU A 8 38.80 -46.20 55.42
N VAL A 9 37.85 -45.64 56.16
CA VAL A 9 36.66 -45.01 55.60
C VAL A 9 37.11 -43.78 54.81
N ASP A 10 37.25 -43.99 53.50
CA ASP A 10 37.38 -43.00 52.44
C ASP A 10 36.55 -41.74 52.76
N SER A 11 37.25 -40.68 53.21
CA SER A 11 36.64 -39.40 53.65
C SER A 11 36.81 -38.27 52.64
N ASP A 12 37.21 -38.57 51.39
CA ASP A 12 37.38 -37.54 50.34
C ASP A 12 36.21 -37.46 49.32
N ASP A 13 35.21 -38.36 49.38
CA ASP A 13 34.07 -38.36 48.43
C ASP A 13 32.84 -37.53 48.87
N GLU A 14 32.80 -37.00 50.10
CA GLU A 14 31.65 -36.19 50.55
C GLU A 14 31.79 -34.74 50.04
N SER A 15 32.92 -34.09 50.33
CA SER A 15 33.21 -32.69 49.94
C SER A 15 33.14 -32.47 48.41
N THR A 16 33.64 -33.42 47.63
CA THR A 16 33.62 -33.39 46.15
C THR A 16 32.19 -33.46 45.58
N ARG A 17 31.29 -34.18 46.26
CA ARG A 17 29.89 -34.34 45.85
C ARG A 17 29.06 -33.09 46.11
N TYR A 18 29.33 -32.34 47.19
CA TYR A 18 28.65 -31.06 47.47
C TYR A 18 29.09 -29.94 46.52
N LEU A 19 30.38 -29.87 46.16
CA LEU A 19 30.86 -28.93 45.14
C LEU A 19 30.16 -29.17 43.79
N ASN A 20 30.01 -30.44 43.40
CA ASN A 20 29.35 -30.81 42.14
C ASN A 20 27.85 -30.47 42.11
N VAL A 21 27.15 -30.52 43.26
CA VAL A 21 25.74 -30.10 43.36
C VAL A 21 25.62 -28.57 43.32
N ALA A 22 26.52 -27.84 43.99
CA ALA A 22 26.58 -26.38 43.95
C ALA A 22 26.88 -25.87 42.53
N ASP A 23 27.82 -26.49 41.83
CA ASP A 23 28.19 -26.16 40.45
C ASP A 23 27.05 -26.44 39.47
N LYS A 24 26.36 -27.58 39.61
CA LYS A 24 25.15 -27.88 38.82
C LYS A 24 24.06 -26.84 39.05
N ARG A 25 23.85 -26.40 40.30
CA ARG A 25 22.87 -25.35 40.63
C ARG A 25 23.29 -23.99 40.05
N ALA A 26 24.57 -23.64 40.11
CA ALA A 26 25.10 -22.41 39.54
C ALA A 26 24.96 -22.39 38.01
N HIS A 27 25.31 -23.49 37.34
CA HIS A 27 25.17 -23.66 35.91
C HIS A 27 23.69 -23.58 35.46
N HIS A 28 22.78 -24.27 36.16
CA HIS A 28 21.35 -24.16 35.89
C HIS A 28 20.84 -22.71 36.05
N ASN A 29 21.25 -22.01 37.11
CA ASN A 29 20.91 -20.61 37.31
C ASN A 29 21.48 -19.68 36.22
N ALA A 30 22.67 -19.98 35.70
CA ALA A 30 23.28 -19.26 34.60
C ALA A 30 22.49 -19.45 33.30
N LEU A 31 22.10 -20.69 32.98
CA LEU A 31 21.28 -20.99 31.81
C LEU A 31 19.91 -20.31 31.89
N GLU A 32 19.25 -20.32 33.05
CA GLU A 32 17.95 -19.67 33.20
C GLU A 32 18.06 -18.14 33.10
N ARG A 33 19.15 -17.52 33.59
CA ARG A 33 19.39 -16.08 33.32
C ARG A 33 19.46 -15.80 31.83
N LYS A 34 20.27 -16.57 31.10
CA LYS A 34 20.38 -16.45 29.63
C LYS A 34 19.02 -16.61 28.95
N ARG A 35 18.21 -17.60 29.37
CA ARG A 35 16.84 -17.80 28.86
C ARG A 35 15.95 -16.58 29.13
N ARG A 36 16.00 -16.04 30.35
CA ARG A 36 15.22 -14.85 30.74
C ARG A 36 15.62 -13.60 29.96
N ASP A 37 16.90 -13.43 29.65
CA ASP A 37 17.37 -12.32 28.83
C ASP A 37 16.87 -12.44 27.39
N HIS A 38 16.93 -13.63 26.78
CA HIS A 38 16.35 -13.84 25.45
C HIS A 38 14.84 -13.56 25.40
N ILE A 39 14.10 -13.95 26.44
CA ILE A 39 12.66 -13.64 26.55
C ILE A 39 12.45 -12.14 26.70
N LYS A 40 13.28 -11.47 27.52
CA LYS A 40 13.22 -10.02 27.69
C LYS A 40 13.42 -9.32 26.36
N ASP A 41 14.38 -9.75 25.53
CA ASP A 41 14.61 -9.17 24.20
C ASP A 41 13.42 -9.40 23.27
N SER A 42 12.84 -10.61 23.29
CA SER A 42 11.63 -10.93 22.53
C SER A 42 10.44 -10.03 22.90
N PHE A 43 10.29 -9.70 24.19
CA PHE A 43 9.27 -8.73 24.64
C PHE A 43 9.55 -7.31 24.14
N HIS A 44 10.81 -6.89 24.05
CA HIS A 44 11.17 -5.58 23.46
C HIS A 44 10.85 -5.55 21.97
N SER A 45 11.20 -6.59 21.20
CA SER A 45 10.85 -6.69 19.78
C SER A 45 9.34 -6.71 19.55
N LEU A 46 8.58 -7.41 20.39
CA LEU A 46 7.13 -7.43 20.32
C LEU A 46 6.53 -6.05 20.58
N ARG A 47 6.97 -5.37 21.65
CA ARG A 47 6.52 -4.02 21.98
C ARG A 47 6.78 -3.04 20.82
N ASP A 48 7.98 -3.07 20.26
CA ASP A 48 8.36 -2.19 19.15
C ASP A 48 7.57 -2.49 17.86
N SER A 49 6.91 -3.65 17.75
CA SER A 49 6.04 -3.99 16.61
C SER A 49 4.57 -3.58 16.80
N VAL A 50 4.18 -3.14 18.00
CA VAL A 50 2.80 -2.76 18.34
C VAL A 50 2.69 -1.23 18.39
N PRO A 51 2.01 -0.57 17.45
CA PRO A 51 2.01 0.91 17.33
C PRO A 51 1.60 1.66 18.61
N ALA A 52 0.62 1.13 19.36
CA ALA A 52 0.16 1.73 20.60
C ALA A 52 1.22 1.78 21.72
N LEU A 53 2.30 1.01 21.60
CA LEU A 53 3.36 0.88 22.62
C LEU A 53 4.70 1.51 22.19
N GLN A 54 4.84 1.89 20.92
CA GLN A 54 6.07 2.43 20.33
C GLN A 54 6.44 3.81 20.92
N GLY A 55 5.46 4.62 21.31
CA GLY A 55 5.68 5.95 21.92
C GLY A 55 6.09 5.93 23.39
N GLU A 56 6.01 4.77 24.06
CA GLU A 56 6.20 4.67 25.49
C GLU A 56 7.69 4.49 25.89
N LYS A 57 8.63 4.51 24.91
CA LYS A 57 10.07 4.33 25.15
C LYS A 57 10.65 5.36 26.14
N HIS A 58 10.07 6.55 26.20
CA HIS A 58 10.47 7.66 27.08
C HIS A 58 9.40 8.02 28.14
N SER A 59 8.34 7.22 28.23
CA SER A 59 7.44 7.31 29.37
C SER A 59 8.20 6.87 30.62
N VAL A 60 8.04 7.61 31.71
CA VAL A 60 8.54 7.24 33.04
C VAL A 60 8.04 5.85 33.46
N LYS A 61 6.98 5.34 32.82
CA LYS A 61 6.45 3.99 33.00
C LYS A 61 6.62 3.18 31.71
N GLN A 62 7.53 2.22 31.71
CA GLN A 62 7.62 1.22 30.65
C GLN A 62 6.36 0.34 30.65
N ALA A 63 5.87 -0.04 29.47
CA ALA A 63 4.78 -1.01 29.33
C ALA A 63 5.09 -2.31 30.07
N SER A 64 4.17 -2.77 30.93
CA SER A 64 4.33 -4.05 31.61
C SER A 64 4.19 -5.24 30.66
N ARG A 65 4.72 -6.41 31.02
CA ARG A 65 4.61 -7.63 30.20
C ARG A 65 3.17 -8.00 29.85
N ALA A 66 2.25 -7.87 30.82
CA ALA A 66 0.83 -8.13 30.59
C ALA A 66 0.26 -7.17 29.54
N GLN A 67 0.50 -5.87 29.71
CA GLN A 67 0.05 -4.86 28.74
C GLN A 67 0.60 -5.10 27.33
N ILE A 68 1.86 -5.54 27.20
CA ILE A 68 2.45 -5.89 25.89
C ILE A 68 1.65 -7.02 25.23
N LEU A 69 1.31 -8.07 25.98
CA LEU A 69 0.52 -9.20 25.46
C LEU A 69 -0.92 -8.79 25.12
N ASP A 70 -1.55 -7.98 25.96
CA ASP A 70 -2.92 -7.51 25.73
C ASP A 70 -2.99 -6.64 24.47
N LYS A 71 -2.11 -5.64 24.35
CA LYS A 71 -2.07 -4.76 23.18
C LYS A 71 -1.62 -5.46 21.91
N ALA A 72 -0.71 -6.43 21.98
CA ALA A 72 -0.37 -7.25 20.83
C ALA A 72 -1.59 -8.06 20.35
N THR A 73 -2.35 -8.64 21.29
CA THR A 73 -3.56 -9.41 20.99
C THR A 73 -4.62 -8.54 20.33
N GLU A 74 -4.90 -7.37 20.90
CA GLU A 74 -5.82 -6.37 20.33
C GLU A 74 -5.39 -5.97 18.91
N TYR A 75 -4.09 -5.71 18.71
CA TYR A 75 -3.56 -5.28 17.42
C TYR A 75 -3.68 -6.36 16.35
N ILE A 76 -3.40 -7.63 16.67
CA ILE A 76 -3.60 -8.75 15.74
C ILE A 76 -5.07 -8.84 15.33
N GLN A 77 -6.00 -8.75 16.28
CA GLN A 77 -7.43 -8.81 15.98
C GLN A 77 -7.91 -7.62 15.13
N TYR A 78 -7.40 -6.43 15.42
CA TYR A 78 -7.65 -5.24 14.62
C TYR A 78 -7.13 -5.41 13.19
N MET A 79 -5.88 -5.82 13.02
CA MET A 79 -5.27 -6.00 11.69
C MET A 79 -5.97 -7.10 10.88
N ARG A 80 -6.45 -8.17 11.52
CA ARG A 80 -7.28 -9.20 10.84
C ARG A 80 -8.57 -8.60 10.28
N ARG A 81 -9.30 -7.82 11.08
CA ARG A 81 -10.53 -7.14 10.63
C ARG A 81 -10.24 -6.14 9.52
N LYS A 82 -9.20 -5.31 9.69
CA LYS A 82 -8.78 -4.31 8.70
C LYS A 82 -8.39 -4.94 7.36
N ASN A 83 -7.59 -6.01 7.38
CA ASN A 83 -7.21 -6.73 6.17
C ASN A 83 -8.42 -7.36 5.48
N HIS A 84 -9.41 -7.83 6.25
CA HIS A 84 -10.66 -8.35 5.66
C HIS A 84 -11.45 -7.26 4.94
N THR A 85 -11.62 -6.08 5.54
CA THR A 85 -12.26 -4.95 4.87
C THR A 85 -11.51 -4.53 3.60
N HIS A 86 -10.18 -4.38 3.67
CA HIS A 86 -9.40 -4.06 2.47
C HIS A 86 -9.52 -5.13 1.38
N GLN A 87 -9.61 -6.41 1.75
CA GLN A 87 -9.83 -7.46 0.78
C GLN A 87 -11.21 -7.34 0.10
N GLN A 88 -12.25 -7.00 0.86
CA GLN A 88 -13.59 -6.72 0.30
C GLN A 88 -13.54 -5.53 -0.67
N ASP A 89 -12.89 -4.43 -0.28
CA ASP A 89 -12.74 -3.24 -1.13
C ASP A 89 -12.00 -3.59 -2.44
N ILE A 90 -10.94 -4.39 -2.35
CA ILE A 90 -10.19 -4.88 -3.52
C ILE A 90 -11.11 -5.70 -4.45
N ASP A 91 -11.93 -6.59 -3.91
CA ASP A 91 -12.78 -7.47 -4.70
C ASP A 91 -13.93 -6.70 -5.37
N ASP A 92 -14.50 -5.70 -4.67
CA ASP A 92 -15.52 -4.82 -5.24
C ASP A 92 -14.94 -3.90 -6.32
N LEU A 93 -13.75 -3.33 -6.12
CA LEU A 93 -13.06 -2.54 -7.13
C LEU A 93 -12.69 -3.37 -8.37
N LYS A 94 -12.27 -4.62 -8.18
CA LYS A 94 -12.03 -5.55 -9.30
C LYS A 94 -13.31 -5.82 -10.10
N ARG A 95 -14.45 -6.01 -9.42
CA ARG A 95 -15.75 -6.20 -10.08
C ARG A 95 -16.15 -4.96 -10.88
N GLN A 96 -15.97 -3.77 -10.32
CA GLN A 96 -16.24 -2.50 -11.01
C GLN A 96 -15.35 -2.31 -12.24
N ASN A 97 -14.04 -2.56 -12.11
CA ASN A 97 -13.11 -2.47 -13.23
C ASN A 97 -13.47 -3.45 -14.35
N ALA A 98 -13.85 -4.69 -14.03
CA ALA A 98 -14.27 -5.65 -15.05
C ALA A 98 -15.50 -5.18 -15.86
N LEU A 99 -16.47 -4.52 -15.20
CA LEU A 99 -17.63 -3.95 -15.89
C LEU A 99 -17.23 -2.78 -16.79
N LEU A 100 -16.32 -1.91 -16.32
CA LEU A 100 -15.83 -0.79 -17.13
C LEU A 100 -15.01 -1.28 -18.32
N GLU A 101 -14.14 -2.27 -18.14
CA GLU A 101 -13.39 -2.92 -19.22
C GLU A 101 -14.33 -3.53 -20.27
N GLN A 102 -15.41 -4.18 -19.84
CA GLN A 102 -16.42 -4.72 -20.75
C GLN A 102 -17.09 -3.60 -21.58
N GLN A 103 -17.42 -2.47 -20.95
CA GLN A 103 -18.00 -1.31 -21.65
C GLN A 103 -17.02 -0.71 -22.66
N VAL A 104 -15.76 -0.52 -22.27
CA VAL A 104 -14.69 -0.03 -23.17
C VAL A 104 -14.52 -0.97 -24.36
N ASN A 105 -14.51 -2.28 -24.14
CA ASN A 105 -14.41 -3.29 -25.19
C ASN A 105 -15.60 -3.25 -26.16
N ALA A 106 -16.82 -3.06 -25.66
CA ALA A 106 -18.00 -2.92 -26.50
C ALA A 106 -17.93 -1.66 -27.39
N VAL A 107 -17.56 -0.52 -26.80
CA VAL A 107 -17.43 0.75 -27.55
C VAL A 107 -16.30 0.70 -28.57
N THR A 108 -15.15 0.12 -28.23
CA THR A 108 -14.02 -0.05 -29.16
C THR A 108 -14.33 -1.04 -30.29
N CYS A 109 -15.09 -2.10 -30.02
CA CYS A 109 -15.57 -3.03 -31.04
C CYS A 109 -16.52 -2.35 -32.03
N THR A 110 -17.47 -1.52 -31.57
CA THR A 110 -18.34 -0.76 -32.48
C THR A 110 -17.56 0.27 -33.31
N ARG A 111 -16.57 0.94 -32.71
CA ARG A 111 -15.73 1.93 -33.41
C ARG A 111 -14.79 1.32 -34.46
N THR A 112 -14.40 0.06 -34.33
CA THR A 112 -13.56 -0.65 -35.32
C THR A 112 -14.37 -1.32 -36.45
N THR A 113 -15.71 -1.27 -36.42
CA THR A 113 -16.55 -1.72 -37.56
C THR A 113 -16.61 -0.74 -38.74
N ILE A 114 -15.90 0.40 -38.69
CA ILE A 114 -15.56 1.15 -39.90
C ILE A 114 -14.43 0.41 -40.60
N LYS A 115 -14.79 -0.53 -41.49
CA LYS A 115 -13.84 -1.20 -42.40
C LYS A 115 -13.02 -0.13 -43.14
N PRO A 116 -11.67 -0.12 -43.06
CA PRO A 116 -10.84 0.80 -43.84
C PRO A 116 -10.96 0.59 -45.37
N ASP A 117 -11.62 -0.48 -45.81
CA ASP A 117 -11.82 -0.80 -47.22
C ASP A 117 -12.85 0.09 -47.96
N SER A 118 -13.67 0.85 -47.23
CA SER A 118 -14.65 1.75 -47.87
C SER A 118 -14.01 3.02 -48.45
N VAL A 119 -12.81 3.40 -48.02
CA VAL A 119 -12.13 4.63 -48.48
C VAL A 119 -11.41 4.40 -49.81
N ASN A 120 -10.97 3.17 -50.12
CA ASN A 120 -10.23 2.85 -51.34
C ASN A 120 -11.11 2.55 -52.57
N ARG A 121 -12.43 2.38 -52.40
CA ARG A 121 -13.34 2.08 -53.53
C ARG A 121 -13.85 3.32 -54.28
N LEU A 122 -13.44 4.53 -53.85
CA LEU A 122 -13.83 5.80 -54.50
C LEU A 122 -12.75 6.40 -55.41
N VAL A 123 -11.51 5.88 -55.40
CA VAL A 123 -10.38 6.50 -56.15
C VAL A 123 -10.05 5.78 -57.46
N LYS A 124 -10.67 4.63 -57.78
CA LYS A 124 -10.39 3.84 -59.01
C LYS A 124 -11.62 3.45 -59.82
N ARG A 125 -12.47 4.41 -60.20
CA ARG A 125 -13.42 4.21 -61.31
C ARG A 125 -12.91 4.93 -62.56
N PRO A 126 -12.53 4.21 -63.64
CA PRO A 126 -12.25 4.85 -64.91
C PRO A 126 -13.53 5.53 -65.44
N MET A 127 -13.39 6.81 -65.77
CA MET A 127 -14.42 7.73 -66.28
C MET A 127 -14.83 7.37 -67.72
N GLY A 128 -15.36 6.17 -67.97
CA GLY A 128 -15.55 5.69 -69.35
C GLY A 128 -16.74 4.78 -69.66
N ALA A 129 -17.60 4.43 -68.70
CA ALA A 129 -18.75 3.57 -69.00
C ALA A 129 -19.92 3.81 -68.03
N LYS A 130 -20.87 4.65 -68.48
CA LYS A 130 -22.33 4.63 -68.20
C LYS A 130 -22.92 6.04 -68.33
N VAL A 131 -23.00 6.54 -69.57
CA VAL A 131 -23.93 7.62 -69.94
C VAL A 131 -24.82 7.12 -71.09
N ARG A 132 -25.50 5.99 -70.85
CA ARG A 132 -26.54 5.49 -71.77
C ARG A 132 -27.79 4.94 -71.07
N ALA A 133 -27.94 5.22 -69.79
CA ALA A 133 -29.15 4.87 -69.05
C ALA A 133 -29.30 5.81 -67.85
N LEU A 134 -29.92 6.97 -68.05
CA LEU A 134 -30.71 7.71 -67.05
C LEU A 134 -31.17 9.06 -67.64
N GLU A 135 -31.88 9.00 -68.76
CA GLU A 135 -32.76 10.09 -69.18
C GLU A 135 -34.20 9.69 -68.84
N LYS A 136 -34.52 9.69 -67.53
CA LYS A 136 -35.88 9.66 -66.96
C LYS A 136 -35.81 9.69 -65.44
N ALA A 137 -35.64 10.90 -64.90
CA ALA A 137 -36.16 11.30 -63.59
C ALA A 137 -35.91 12.81 -63.44
N LYS A 138 -36.82 13.59 -64.02
CA LYS A 138 -36.95 15.02 -63.76
C LYS A 138 -37.70 15.15 -62.43
N GLY A 139 -37.10 15.80 -61.43
CA GLY A 139 -37.77 16.01 -60.14
C GLY A 139 -36.89 16.67 -59.08
N ASN A 140 -36.67 17.97 -59.25
CA ASN A 140 -36.48 18.99 -58.21
C ASN A 140 -35.47 18.75 -57.07
N ALA A 141 -34.35 19.47 -57.16
CA ALA A 141 -33.45 19.72 -56.04
C ALA A 141 -34.10 20.67 -55.02
N GLN A 142 -34.17 20.24 -53.75
CA GLN A 142 -34.02 21.12 -52.60
C GLN A 142 -33.46 20.31 -51.44
N PHE A 143 -32.13 20.22 -51.38
CA PHE A 143 -31.43 19.91 -50.15
C PHE A 143 -31.60 21.12 -49.22
N GLN A 144 -32.36 20.95 -48.14
CA GLN A 144 -32.08 21.67 -46.90
C GLN A 144 -31.54 20.67 -45.90
N ALA A 145 -30.37 21.02 -45.40
CA ALA A 145 -29.68 20.35 -44.32
C ALA A 145 -30.47 20.49 -43.03
N SER A 146 -30.61 19.39 -42.30
CA SER A 146 -30.75 19.42 -40.83
C SER A 146 -30.52 18.01 -40.29
N TYR A 147 -29.24 17.69 -40.08
CA TYR A 147 -28.86 16.75 -39.05
C TYR A 147 -29.37 17.35 -37.73
N SER A 148 -30.33 16.70 -37.07
CA SER A 148 -30.56 16.97 -35.65
C SER A 148 -29.49 16.24 -34.86
N SER A 149 -28.31 16.84 -34.74
CA SER A 149 -27.31 16.42 -33.76
C SER A 149 -27.75 16.92 -32.40
N SER A 150 -28.49 16.08 -31.67
CA SER A 150 -28.87 16.34 -30.29
C SER A 150 -27.67 16.07 -29.38
N ASP A 151 -26.65 16.92 -29.40
CA ASP A 151 -25.71 17.07 -28.28
C ASP A 151 -24.82 18.32 -28.45
N SER A 152 -25.35 19.49 -28.15
CA SER A 152 -24.51 20.65 -27.86
C SER A 152 -25.31 21.70 -27.09
N SER A 153 -25.70 21.34 -25.87
CA SER A 153 -26.35 22.31 -24.97
C SER A 153 -26.00 22.02 -23.53
N LEU A 154 -24.74 22.23 -23.16
CA LEU A 154 -24.36 22.29 -21.75
C LEU A 154 -23.53 23.52 -21.35
N TYR A 155 -23.13 24.40 -22.27
CA TYR A 155 -22.39 25.63 -21.91
C TYR A 155 -22.79 26.83 -22.78
N THR A 156 -23.93 27.44 -22.47
CA THR A 156 -24.27 28.81 -22.90
C THR A 156 -24.76 29.57 -21.70
N ASN A 157 -24.30 30.81 -21.52
CA ASN A 157 -24.77 31.66 -20.42
C ASN A 157 -26.23 32.10 -20.70
N ARG A 158 -27.03 32.46 -19.68
CA ARG A 158 -28.46 32.90 -19.86
C ARG A 158 -28.66 34.08 -20.83
N LYS A 159 -27.59 34.74 -21.27
CA LYS A 159 -27.59 35.81 -22.28
C LYS A 159 -27.19 35.36 -23.70
N GLY A 160 -27.04 34.06 -23.96
CA GLY A 160 -26.90 33.50 -25.31
C GLY A 160 -25.53 33.70 -25.99
N GLY A 161 -24.49 34.09 -25.26
CA GLY A 161 -23.13 34.20 -25.81
C GLY A 161 -22.35 32.89 -25.72
N ALA A 162 -21.59 32.55 -26.78
CA ALA A 162 -20.67 31.42 -26.80
C ALA A 162 -19.50 31.67 -25.83
N VAL A 163 -19.26 30.74 -24.89
CA VAL A 163 -18.13 30.79 -23.94
C VAL A 163 -17.01 29.90 -24.47
N SER A 164 -15.82 30.47 -24.68
CA SER A 164 -14.61 29.73 -25.07
C SER A 164 -14.07 28.91 -23.90
N ALA A 165 -13.77 27.63 -24.12
CA ALA A 165 -13.22 26.71 -23.13
C ALA A 165 -11.68 26.65 -23.12
N PHE A 166 -11.00 27.77 -23.38
CA PHE A 166 -9.54 27.83 -23.36
C PHE A 166 -9.08 29.15 -22.76
N ASP A 167 -8.89 29.14 -21.44
CA ASP A 167 -8.01 30.06 -20.74
C ASP A 167 -7.48 29.31 -19.52
N GLY A 168 -6.20 28.91 -19.59
CA GLY A 168 -5.61 28.02 -18.60
C GLY A 168 -4.20 27.60 -18.99
N GLY A 169 -3.41 28.56 -19.47
CA GLY A 169 -1.97 28.41 -19.44
C GLY A 169 -1.49 28.42 -17.99
N SER A 170 -0.68 27.44 -17.63
CA SER A 170 0.38 27.55 -16.62
C SER A 170 1.35 26.40 -16.86
N ASP A 171 2.37 26.74 -17.63
CA ASP A 171 3.75 26.33 -17.40
C ASP A 171 4.10 26.37 -15.90
N SER A 172 4.72 25.32 -15.39
CA SER A 172 5.66 25.51 -14.28
C SER A 172 6.68 24.40 -14.24
N SER A 173 7.90 24.82 -14.56
CA SER A 173 9.17 24.12 -14.45
C SER A 173 9.47 23.68 -13.01
N SER A 174 10.31 22.65 -12.91
CA SER A 174 10.99 22.18 -11.71
C SER A 174 11.73 23.30 -10.96
N GLU A 175 11.70 23.26 -9.63
CA GLU A 175 12.79 23.80 -8.80
C GLU A 175 12.93 22.98 -7.50
N SER A 176 14.19 22.74 -7.17
CA SER A 176 14.72 21.96 -6.07
C SER A 176 15.34 22.91 -5.05
N GLU A 177 15.01 22.75 -3.77
CA GLU A 177 15.67 23.41 -2.64
C GLU A 177 15.45 22.55 -1.39
N GLU A 178 16.21 22.61 -0.31
CA GLU A 178 17.65 22.67 -0.05
C GLU A 178 17.76 22.28 1.44
N GLU A 179 18.88 21.69 1.83
CA GLU A 179 19.22 21.47 3.24
C GLU A 179 19.38 22.80 3.98
N GLU A 180 18.94 22.87 5.24
CA GLU A 180 19.51 23.80 6.21
C GLU A 180 19.63 23.16 7.62
N PRO A 181 20.85 23.08 8.16
CA PRO A 181 21.13 23.42 9.55
C PRO A 181 22.22 24.52 9.61
N PRO A 182 22.64 25.07 10.77
CA PRO A 182 22.09 25.08 12.13
C PRO A 182 21.96 26.53 12.70
N ASN A 183 21.38 26.73 13.90
CA ASN A 183 21.66 27.97 14.65
C ASN A 183 22.04 27.74 16.11
N ARG A 184 23.09 28.46 16.51
CA ARG A 184 23.93 28.25 17.70
C ARG A 184 23.49 29.12 18.88
N LYS A 185 23.67 28.56 20.08
CA LYS A 185 24.05 29.18 21.38
C LYS A 185 23.17 30.31 21.95
N LYS A 186 22.61 30.06 23.14
CA LYS A 186 22.58 31.06 24.23
C LYS A 186 23.04 30.45 25.55
N LEU A 187 24.21 30.88 26.01
CA LEU A 187 24.69 30.77 27.38
C LEU A 187 23.79 31.62 28.28
N ARG A 188 23.33 31.07 29.40
CA ARG A 188 22.69 31.84 30.48
C ARG A 188 23.69 32.01 31.60
N ALA A 189 23.94 33.28 31.95
CA ALA A 189 24.79 33.71 33.03
C ALA A 189 24.05 33.64 34.38
N GLU A 190 24.77 33.16 35.40
CA GLU A 190 24.46 33.31 36.84
C GLU A 190 24.82 34.73 37.30
N PRO A 191 24.15 35.28 38.33
CA PRO A 191 24.72 36.35 39.13
C PRO A 191 24.96 35.94 40.60
N SER A 192 26.20 36.20 41.02
CA SER A 192 26.76 36.53 42.36
C SER A 192 26.31 35.78 43.61
#